data_AF-A0A8I0NY25-F1
#
_entry.id   AF-A0A8I0NY25-F1
#
_cell.length_a   1.000
_cell.length_b   1.000
_cell.length_c   1.000
_cell.angle_alpha   90.00
_cell.angle_beta   90.00
_cell.angle_gamma   90.00
#
_symmetry.space_group_name_H-M   'P 1'
#
loop_
_entity.id
_entity.type
_entity.pdbx_description
1 polymer ?
#
loop_
_entity_poly.entity_id
_entity_poly.type
_entity_poly.pdbx_seq_one_letter_code
_entity_poly.pdbx_strand_id
1 'polypeptide(L)' 'MAKKQLGARVDEDVADLAKRRAADLGLSIGDYLARLVQEDASGLRARGVEAAARFLAEHQAVFDEAEDAQQTPRGARAA' A
#
# COMPACT_ATOMS: atom_id res chain seq x y z
N MET A 1 17.41 -17.75 -12.07
CA MET A 1 16.06 -18.33 -11.94
C MET A 1 15.23 -17.89 -13.14
N ALA A 2 14.41 -18.77 -13.71
CA ALA A 2 13.52 -18.40 -14.81
C ALA A 2 12.42 -17.45 -14.32
N LYS A 3 12.05 -16.45 -15.13
CA LYS A 3 10.95 -15.52 -14.81
C LYS A 3 9.61 -16.27 -14.88
N LYS A 4 8.75 -16.06 -13.88
CA LYS A 4 7.39 -16.61 -13.86
C LYS A 4 6.48 -15.79 -14.78
N GLN A 5 5.72 -16.44 -15.66
CA GLN A 5 4.69 -15.77 -16.46
C GLN A 5 3.49 -15.39 -15.58
N LEU A 6 3.01 -14.14 -15.72
CA LEU A 6 1.93 -13.58 -14.88
C LEU A 6 0.52 -13.87 -15.43
N GLY A 7 0.36 -14.05 -16.75
CA GLY A 7 -0.92 -14.44 -17.37
C GLY A 7 -2.08 -13.45 -17.20
N ALA A 8 -1.82 -12.15 -17.02
CA ALA A 8 -2.85 -11.14 -16.80
C ALA A 8 -3.52 -10.67 -18.10
N ARG A 9 -4.83 -10.43 -18.07
CA ARG A 9 -5.58 -9.74 -19.13
C ARG A 9 -5.79 -8.29 -18.75
N VAL A 10 -5.58 -7.39 -19.70
CA VAL A 10 -5.77 -5.95 -19.54
C VAL A 10 -6.42 -5.40 -20.81
N ASP A 11 -7.00 -4.22 -20.70
CA ASP A 11 -7.52 -3.49 -21.85
C ASP A 11 -6.39 -3.11 -22.82
N GLU A 12 -6.75 -2.96 -24.09
CA GLU A 12 -5.78 -2.72 -25.18
C GLU A 12 -5.01 -1.41 -24.99
N ASP A 13 -5.70 -0.35 -24.57
CA ASP A 13 -5.12 0.96 -24.31
C ASP A 13 -4.08 0.92 -23.18
N VAL A 14 -4.36 0.15 -22.11
CA VAL A 14 -3.45 -0.10 -21.01
C VAL A 14 -2.21 -0.88 -21.49
N ALA A 15 -2.41 -1.92 -22.31
CA ALA A 15 -1.30 -2.69 -22.87
C ALA A 15 -0.37 -1.81 -23.73
N ASP A 16 -0.94 -0.95 -24.57
CA ASP A 16 -0.18 -0.08 -25.45
C ASP A 16 0.49 1.08 -24.72
N LEU A 17 -0.14 1.59 -23.67
CA LEU A 17 0.52 2.53 -22.76
C LEU A 17 1.73 1.88 -22.11
N ALA A 18 1.58 0.67 -21.54
CA ALA A 18 2.67 -0.02 -20.88
C ALA A 18 3.84 -0.32 -21.84
N LYS A 19 3.56 -0.72 -23.09
CA LYS A 19 4.58 -0.91 -24.12
C LYS A 19 5.35 0.38 -24.43
N ARG A 20 4.64 1.51 -24.62
CA ARG A 20 5.26 2.82 -24.89
C ARG A 20 6.15 3.26 -23.74
N ARG A 21 5.65 3.18 -22.50
CA ARG A 21 6.42 3.54 -21.30
C ARG A 21 7.64 2.64 -21.09
N ALA A 22 7.51 1.34 -21.36
CA ALA A 22 8.65 0.43 -21.33
C ALA A 22 9.71 0.82 -22.37
N ALA A 23 9.29 1.14 -23.60
CA ALA A 23 10.19 1.58 -24.67
C ALA A 23 10.90 2.91 -24.34
N ASP A 24 10.18 3.90 -23.81
CA ASP A 24 10.75 5.19 -23.37
C ASP A 24 11.87 5.01 -22.34
N LEU A 25 11.76 3.97 -21.52
CA LEU A 25 12.74 3.62 -20.48
C LEU A 25 13.79 2.60 -20.95
N GLY A 26 13.73 2.13 -22.20
CA GLY A 26 14.62 1.10 -22.73
C GLY A 26 14.46 -0.27 -22.06
N LEU A 27 13.28 -0.56 -21.49
CA LEU A 27 12.99 -1.78 -20.74
C LEU A 27 12.15 -2.75 -21.56
N SER A 28 12.30 -4.05 -21.29
CA SER A 28 11.29 -5.02 -21.72
C SER A 28 9.98 -4.76 -20.97
N ILE A 29 8.84 -5.12 -21.57
CA ILE A 29 7.53 -4.97 -20.91
C ILE A 29 7.49 -5.69 -19.55
N GLY A 30 8.12 -6.87 -19.46
CA GLY A 30 8.20 -7.64 -18.22
C GLY A 30 9.02 -6.94 -17.15
N ASP A 31 10.14 -6.31 -17.52
CA ASP A 31 10.98 -5.56 -16.58
C ASP A 31 10.32 -4.26 -16.13
N TYR A 32 9.61 -3.59 -17.05
CA TYR A 32 8.80 -2.43 -16.72
C TYR A 32 7.70 -2.77 -15.70
N LEU A 33 6.95 -3.86 -15.93
CA LEU A 33 5.91 -4.29 -14.99
C LEU A 33 6.49 -4.72 -13.63
N ALA A 34 7.59 -5.46 -13.62
CA ALA A 34 8.26 -5.86 -12.38
C ALA A 34 8.71 -4.64 -11.57
N ARG A 35 9.29 -3.64 -12.24
CA ARG A 35 9.68 -2.37 -11.64
C ARG A 35 8.48 -1.61 -11.11
N LEU A 36 7.41 -1.49 -11.89
CA LEU A 36 6.18 -0.79 -11.48
C LEU A 36 5.58 -1.41 -10.21
N VAL A 37 5.48 -2.74 -10.16
CA VAL A 37 4.99 -3.48 -8.98
C VAL A 37 5.93 -3.32 -7.79
N GLN A 38 7.25 -3.34 -8.00
CA GLN A 38 8.21 -3.11 -6.92
C GLN A 38 8.14 -1.69 -6.39
N GLU A 39 8.07 -0.67 -7.25
CA GLU A 39 7.94 0.73 -6.82
C GLU A 39 6.65 0.96 -6.02
N ASP A 40 5.54 0.34 -6.45
CA ASP A 40 4.28 0.36 -5.70
C ASP A 40 4.42 -0.32 -4.32
N ALA A 41 5.07 -1.48 -4.27
CA ALA A 41 5.22 -2.28 -3.06
C ALA A 41 6.35 -1.82 -2.12
N SER A 42 7.35 -1.08 -2.60
CA SER A 42 8.57 -0.72 -1.84
C SER A 42 8.80 0.79 -1.67
N GLY A 43 7.93 1.61 -2.26
CA GLY A 43 8.04 3.06 -2.24
C GLY A 43 7.77 3.70 -0.87
N LEU A 44 7.74 5.04 -0.86
CA LEU A 44 7.45 5.87 0.31
C LEU A 44 6.16 5.45 1.05
N ARG A 45 5.19 4.94 0.29
CA ARG A 45 3.92 4.42 0.82
C ARG A 45 4.12 3.21 1.73
N ALA A 46 4.89 2.20 1.30
CA ALA A 46 5.13 1.01 2.12
C ALA A 46 5.86 1.38 3.42
N ARG A 47 6.88 2.24 3.32
CA ARG A 47 7.61 2.77 4.48
C ARG A 47 6.73 3.62 5.40
N GLY A 48 5.82 4.41 4.84
CA GLY A 48 4.87 5.22 5.60
C GLY A 48 3.85 4.36 6.35
N VAL A 49 3.32 3.32 5.69
CA VAL A 49 2.39 2.35 6.31
C VAL A 49 3.10 1.54 7.38
N GLU A 50 4.33 1.09 7.16
CA GLU A 50 5.13 0.39 8.16
C GLU A 50 5.43 1.28 9.38
N ALA A 51 5.78 2.55 9.16
CA ALA A 51 6.01 3.51 10.23
C ALA A 51 4.73 3.79 11.03
N ALA A 52 3.58 3.94 10.35
CA ALA A 52 2.29 4.12 11.00
C ALA A 52 1.90 2.87 11.81
N ALA A 53 2.09 1.68 11.26
CA ALA A 53 1.82 0.42 11.96
C ALA A 53 2.68 0.28 13.23
N ARG A 54 3.98 0.61 13.14
CA ARG A 54 4.86 0.61 14.31
C ARG A 54 4.43 1.63 15.35
N PHE A 55 4.10 2.85 14.94
CA PHE A 55 3.62 3.90 15.84
C PHE A 55 2.34 3.48 16.59
N LEU A 56 1.37 2.90 15.88
CA LEU A 56 0.14 2.38 16.51
C LEU A 56 0.46 1.27 17.51
N ALA A 57 1.34 0.33 17.16
CA ALA A 57 1.73 -0.75 18.06
C ALA A 57 2.47 -0.24 19.32
N GLU A 58 3.37 0.74 19.17
CA GLU A 58 4.11 1.34 20.29
C GLU A 58 3.22 2.15 21.24
N HIS A 59 2.13 2.73 20.73
CA HIS A 59 1.24 3.61 21.49
C HIS A 59 -0.17 3.04 21.72
N GLN A 60 -0.35 1.74 21.50
CA GLN A 60 -1.66 1.07 21.56
C GLN A 60 -2.46 1.42 22.83
N ALA A 61 -1.80 1.38 24.01
CA ALA A 61 -2.45 1.67 25.29
C ALA A 61 -3.03 3.10 25.39
N VAL A 62 -2.40 4.09 24.74
CA VAL A 62 -2.89 5.48 24.73
C VAL A 62 -4.13 5.60 23.83
N PHE A 63 -4.14 4.87 22.72
CA PHE A 63 -5.29 4.82 21.82
C PHE A 63 -6.47 4.09 22.47
N ASP A 64 -6.22 2.94 23.11
CA ASP A 64 -7.23 2.18 23.84
C ASP A 64 -7.84 3.05 24.96
N GLU A 65 -7.01 3.76 25.75
CA GLU A 65 -7.49 4.68 26.79
C GLU A 65 -8.32 5.84 26.22
N ALA A 66 -7.91 6.40 25.07
CA ALA A 66 -8.65 7.46 24.40
C ALA A 66 -10.01 6.98 23.84
N GLU A 67 -10.06 5.76 23.30
CA GLU A 67 -11.30 5.14 22.82
C GLU A 67 -12.26 4.81 23.98
N ASP A 68 -11.75 4.23 25.06
CA ASP A 68 -12.53 3.95 26.28
C ASP A 68 -13.10 5.23 26.92
N ALA A 69 -12.31 6.30 26.94
CA ALA A 69 -12.74 7.61 27.42
C ALA A 69 -13.86 8.22 26.55
N GLN A 70 -13.89 7.91 25.25
CA GLN A 70 -14.96 8.32 24.33
C GLN A 70 -16.19 7.42 24.43
N GLN A 71 -16.02 6.13 24.72
CA GLN A 71 -17.11 5.16 24.86
C GLN A 71 -17.83 5.25 26.21
N THR A 72 -17.23 5.90 27.21
CA THR A 72 -17.91 6.20 28.47
C THR A 72 -19.11 7.12 28.18
N PRO A 73 -20.37 6.68 28.33
CA PRO A 73 -21.51 7.52 28.03
C PRO A 73 -21.53 8.67 29.03
N ARG A 74 -21.65 9.91 28.53
CA ARG A 74 -21.85 11.14 29.32
C ARG A 74 -23.09 11.12 30.25
N GLY A 75 -23.79 9.99 30.42
CA GLY A 75 -25.01 9.85 31.21
C GLY A 75 -24.86 9.12 32.55
N ALA A 76 -23.71 8.56 32.92
CA ALA A 76 -23.58 7.74 34.14
C ALA A 76 -23.20 8.52 35.43
N ARG A 77 -23.31 9.87 35.42
CA ARG A 77 -23.12 10.71 36.61
C ARG A 77 -24.29 11.67 36.79
N ALA A 78 -25.47 11.13 37.03
CA ALA A 78 -26.59 11.86 37.61
C ALA A 78 -27.46 10.86 38.41
N ALA A 79 -27.12 10.66 39.68
CA ALA A 79 -27.97 10.11 40.72
C ALA A 79 -27.49 10.64 42.07
#